data_AF-A0A9D5AHV2-F1
#
_entry.id   AF-A0A9D5AHV2-F1
#
_cell.length_a   1.000
_cell.length_b   1.000
_cell.length_c   1.000
_cell.angle_alpha   90.00
_cell.angle_beta   90.00
_cell.angle_gamma   90.00
#
_symmetry.space_group_name_H-M   'P 1'
#
loop_
_entity.id
_entity.type
_entity.pdbx_description
1 polymer ?
#
loop_
_entity_poly.entity_id
_entity_poly.type
_entity_poly.pdbx_seq_one_letter_code
_entity_poly.pdbx_strand_id
1 'polypeptide(L)'
;GDIIPADARLLEGDPLKIDQSALTGESLPVTKHPGEGVYSGSTCKQGEIEAVVIATGVHTFFGKAAHLVENTTHVGHFQQVLTSIGNFCICSIAIGMIIEIIVIY
;
A
#
# COMPACT_ATOMS: atom_id res chain seq x y z
N GLY A 1 13.19 -15.23 -10.83
CA GLY A 1 11.74 -15.15 -10.56
C GLY A 1 11.44 -14.35 -9.31
N ASP A 2 12.45 -13.71 -8.72
CA ASP A 2 12.34 -13.14 -7.39
C ASP A 2 11.85 -11.70 -7.47
N ILE A 3 11.11 -11.30 -6.43
CA ILE A 3 10.67 -9.93 -6.27
C ILE A 3 11.85 -9.14 -5.68
N ILE A 4 12.16 -8.01 -6.28
CA ILE A 4 13.17 -7.09 -5.79
C ILE A 4 12.64 -6.44 -4.49
N PRO A 5 13.29 -6.65 -3.33
CA PRO A 5 12.74 -6.26 -2.03
C PRO A 5 13.01 -4.80 -1.64
N ALA A 6 13.95 -4.13 -2.33
CA ALA A 6 14.41 -2.79 -2.02
C ALA A 6 14.97 -2.13 -3.29
N ASP A 7 15.08 -0.81 -3.30
CA ASP A 7 15.77 -0.14 -4.40
C ASP A 7 17.27 -0.41 -4.28
N ALA A 8 17.88 -0.90 -5.36
CA ALA A 8 19.27 -1.31 -5.38
C ALA A 8 19.97 -0.87 -6.67
N ARG A 9 21.29 -0.80 -6.62
CA ARG A 9 22.15 -0.57 -7.78
C ARG A 9 22.91 -1.84 -8.11
N LEU A 10 22.81 -2.29 -9.36
CA LEU A 10 23.44 -3.53 -9.80
C LEU A 10 24.97 -3.41 -9.74
N LEU A 11 25.63 -4.45 -9.22
CA LEU A 11 27.08 -4.60 -9.25
C LEU A 11 27.53 -5.16 -10.61
N GLU A 12 28.80 -5.54 -10.71
CA GLU A 12 29.35 -6.16 -11.92
C GLU A 12 28.74 -7.55 -12.17
N GLY A 13 28.54 -7.88 -13.45
CA GLY A 13 27.95 -9.15 -13.87
C GLY A 13 27.13 -9.05 -15.15
N ASP A 14 26.36 -10.09 -15.43
CA ASP A 14 25.54 -10.17 -16.64
C ASP A 14 24.25 -9.34 -16.53
N PRO A 15 23.73 -8.79 -17.65
CA PRO A 15 22.50 -8.01 -17.64
C PRO A 15 21.29 -8.82 -17.14
N LEU A 16 20.40 -8.16 -16.39
CA LEU A 16 19.15 -8.73 -15.91
C LEU A 16 17.97 -8.33 -16.79
N LYS A 17 16.95 -9.18 -16.88
CA LYS A 17 15.61 -8.76 -17.33
C LYS A 17 14.68 -8.59 -16.15
N ILE A 18 14.20 -7.37 -15.97
CA ILE A 18 13.32 -6.97 -14.88
C ILE A 18 11.95 -6.58 -15.43
N ASP A 19 10.89 -7.14 -14.87
CA ASP A 19 9.51 -6.73 -15.10
C ASP A 19 9.14 -5.60 -14.11
N GLN A 20 8.83 -4.43 -14.66
CA GLN A 20 8.45 -3.23 -13.91
C GLN A 20 6.97 -2.87 -14.11
N SER A 21 6.15 -3.78 -14.65
CA SER A 21 4.73 -3.53 -14.94
C SER A 21 3.94 -3.06 -13.73
N ALA A 22 4.26 -3.56 -12.54
CA ALA A 22 3.64 -3.14 -11.28
C ALA A 22 3.94 -1.67 -10.89
N LEU A 23 5.04 -1.10 -11.36
CA LEU A 23 5.48 0.25 -11.03
C LEU A 23 5.15 1.26 -12.14
N THR A 24 5.38 0.88 -13.40
CA THR A 24 5.27 1.79 -14.56
C THR A 24 4.02 1.56 -15.40
N GLY A 25 3.38 0.39 -15.25
CA GLY A 25 2.29 -0.05 -16.13
C GLY A 25 2.76 -0.62 -17.48
N GLU A 26 4.06 -0.73 -17.72
CA GLU A 26 4.60 -1.28 -18.97
C GLU A 26 4.77 -2.80 -18.88
N SER A 27 4.14 -3.54 -19.80
CA SER A 27 4.11 -5.01 -19.77
C SER A 27 5.40 -5.69 -20.24
N LEU A 28 6.28 -4.98 -20.94
CA LEU A 28 7.51 -5.57 -21.49
C LEU A 28 8.65 -5.51 -20.46
N PRO A 29 9.30 -6.65 -20.16
CA PRO A 29 10.49 -6.64 -19.31
C PRO A 29 11.61 -5.79 -19.90
N VAL A 30 12.30 -5.08 -19.04
CA VAL A 30 13.38 -4.14 -19.38
C VAL A 30 14.72 -4.77 -19.02
N THR A 31 15.70 -4.63 -19.92
CA THR A 31 17.07 -5.09 -19.64
C THR A 31 17.79 -4.06 -18.77
N LYS A 32 18.44 -4.52 -17.71
CA LYS A 32 19.20 -3.72 -16.76
C LYS A 32 20.65 -4.15 -16.73
N HIS A 33 21.55 -3.18 -16.78
CA HIS A 33 23.00 -3.39 -16.83
C HIS A 33 23.69 -3.08 -15.49
N PRO A 34 24.91 -3.60 -15.27
CA PRO A 34 25.76 -3.19 -14.14
C PRO A 34 25.82 -1.67 -13.97
N GLY A 35 25.65 -1.22 -12.73
CA GLY A 35 25.62 0.18 -12.37
C GLY A 35 24.26 0.86 -12.49
N GLU A 36 23.26 0.24 -13.11
CA GLU A 36 21.89 0.76 -13.17
C GLU A 36 21.08 0.44 -11.90
N GLY A 37 20.03 1.23 -11.67
CA GLY A 37 19.09 1.04 -10.58
C GLY A 37 17.99 0.02 -10.92
N VAL A 38 17.64 -0.79 -9.94
CA VAL A 38 16.45 -1.64 -9.88
C VAL A 38 15.58 -1.20 -8.70
N TYR A 39 14.26 -1.35 -8.83
CA TYR A 39 13.30 -0.79 -7.89
C TYR A 39 12.51 -1.87 -7.16
N SER A 40 12.21 -1.60 -5.89
CA SER A 40 11.37 -2.44 -5.04
C SER A 40 10.01 -2.72 -5.69
N GLY A 41 9.56 -3.98 -5.63
CA GLY A 41 8.30 -4.44 -6.23
C GLY A 41 8.40 -4.86 -7.70
N SER A 42 9.54 -4.64 -8.35
CA SER A 42 9.83 -5.23 -9.67
C SER A 42 10.13 -6.72 -9.54
N THR A 43 9.96 -7.49 -10.63
CA THR A 43 10.24 -8.94 -10.63
C THR A 43 11.39 -9.30 -11.57
N CYS A 44 12.39 -10.02 -11.09
CA CYS A 44 13.45 -10.56 -11.94
C CYS A 44 12.94 -11.74 -12.78
N LYS A 45 12.87 -11.56 -14.10
CA LYS A 45 12.43 -12.60 -15.05
C LYS A 45 13.58 -13.47 -15.53
N GLN A 46 14.77 -12.91 -15.71
CA GLN A 46 15.93 -13.63 -16.22
C GLN A 46 17.24 -13.02 -15.72
N GLY A 47 18.20 -13.89 -15.41
CA GLY A 47 19.54 -13.54 -14.94
C GLY A 47 19.64 -13.51 -13.42
N GLU A 48 20.87 -13.38 -12.94
CA GLU A 48 21.24 -13.24 -11.54
C GLU A 48 22.44 -12.30 -11.45
N ILE A 49 22.40 -11.34 -10.54
CA ILE A 49 23.50 -10.42 -10.31
C ILE A 49 23.44 -9.91 -8.86
N GLU A 50 24.60 -9.63 -8.29
CA GLU A 50 24.67 -8.96 -6.99
C GLU A 50 24.33 -7.47 -7.13
N ALA A 51 23.81 -6.87 -6.06
CA ALA A 51 23.41 -5.47 -6.04
C ALA A 51 23.60 -4.85 -4.65
N VAL A 52 23.84 -3.55 -4.62
CA VAL A 52 23.93 -2.76 -3.38
C VAL A 52 22.63 -2.02 -3.16
N VAL A 53 22.00 -2.25 -2.01
CA VAL A 53 20.76 -1.57 -1.62
C VAL A 53 21.03 -0.08 -1.40
N ILE A 54 20.22 0.78 -2.04
CA ILE A 54 20.33 2.24 -1.95
C ILE A 54 19.16 2.87 -1.17
N ALA A 55 18.00 2.23 -1.14
CA ALA A 55 16.86 2.68 -0.33
C ALA A 55 15.93 1.51 0.04
N THR A 56 15.31 1.61 1.22
CA THR A 56 14.42 0.58 1.78
C THR A 56 13.10 1.19 2.27
N GLY A 57 12.07 0.35 2.43
CA GLY A 57 10.77 0.75 2.98
C GLY A 57 10.16 1.95 2.26
N VAL A 58 9.70 2.93 3.04
CA VAL A 58 9.06 4.18 2.55
C VAL A 58 9.97 5.04 1.68
N HIS A 59 11.28 4.83 1.72
CA HIS A 59 12.23 5.61 0.94
C HIS A 59 12.44 5.07 -0.49
N THR A 60 11.95 3.87 -0.77
CA THR A 60 11.94 3.30 -2.13
C THR A 60 11.03 4.09 -3.06
N PHE A 61 11.21 3.96 -4.37
CA PHE A 61 10.32 4.55 -5.37
C PHE A 61 8.86 4.12 -5.14
N PHE A 62 8.64 2.81 -4.95
CA PHE A 62 7.32 2.26 -4.65
C PHE A 62 6.78 2.77 -3.31
N GLY A 63 7.59 2.79 -2.26
CA GLY A 63 7.20 3.26 -0.93
C GLY A 63 6.80 4.74 -0.93
N LYS A 64 7.51 5.59 -1.67
CA LYS A 64 7.14 7.00 -1.86
C LYS A 64 5.82 7.15 -2.60
N ALA A 65 5.62 6.38 -3.68
CA ALA A 65 4.37 6.39 -4.42
C ALA A 65 3.19 5.96 -3.54
N ALA A 66 3.35 4.87 -2.77
CA ALA A 66 2.35 4.39 -1.82
C ALA A 66 2.03 5.44 -0.73
N HIS A 67 3.05 6.08 -0.15
CA HIS A 67 2.86 7.12 0.87
C HIS A 67 2.14 8.36 0.33
N LEU A 68 2.35 8.73 -0.95
CA LEU A 68 1.63 9.83 -1.58
C LEU A 68 0.14 9.50 -1.80
N VAL A 69 -0.19 8.21 -1.97
CA VAL A 69 -1.56 7.71 -2.15
C VAL A 69 -2.27 7.49 -0.80
N GLU A 70 -1.54 7.49 0.33
CA GLU A 70 -2.05 7.23 1.69
C GLU A 70 -3.00 8.33 2.26
N ASN A 71 -3.66 9.09 1.40
CA ASN A 71 -4.72 10.02 1.79
C ASN A 71 -6.09 9.45 1.42
N THR A 72 -6.51 8.36 2.08
CA THR A 72 -7.95 8.04 2.17
C THR A 72 -8.27 7.03 3.26
N THR A 73 -8.29 7.49 4.51
CA THR A 73 -9.11 6.86 5.55
C THR A 73 -10.59 7.17 5.29
N HIS A 74 -11.13 6.71 4.15
CA HIS A 74 -12.57 6.68 3.95
C HIS A 74 -13.09 5.45 4.72
N VAL A 75 -13.68 5.70 5.89
CA VAL A 75 -14.54 4.72 6.54
C VAL A 75 -15.48 4.12 5.50
N GLY A 76 -15.47 2.79 5.36
CA GLY A 76 -16.25 2.12 4.33
C GLY A 76 -17.73 2.52 4.41
N HIS A 77 -18.39 2.68 3.27
CA HIS A 77 -19.79 3.13 3.20
C HIS A 77 -20.72 2.31 4.13
N PHE A 78 -20.47 1.00 4.24
CA PHE A 78 -21.21 0.13 5.16
C PHE A 78 -21.00 0.48 6.65
N GLN A 79 -19.77 0.83 7.05
CA GLN A 79 -19.46 1.24 8.42
C GLN A 79 -20.15 2.56 8.79
N GLN A 80 -20.27 3.50 7.84
CA GLN A 80 -21.00 4.76 8.07
C GLN A 80 -22.50 4.51 8.30
N VAL A 81 -23.11 3.62 7.51
CA VAL A 81 -24.52 3.24 7.65
C VAL A 81 -24.77 2.54 8.98
N LEU A 82 -23.93 1.57 9.34
CA LEU A 82 -24.06 0.83 10.60
C LEU A 82 -23.91 1.75 11.83
N THR A 83 -22.94 2.68 11.78
CA THR A 83 -22.73 3.67 12.85
C THR A 83 -23.93 4.61 12.99
N SER A 84 -24.53 5.03 11.88
CA SER A 84 -25.73 5.88 11.89
C SER A 84 -26.94 5.17 12.53
N ILE A 85 -27.19 3.91 12.17
CA ILE A 85 -28.28 3.11 12.77
C ILE A 85 -28.01 2.88 14.26
N GLY A 86 -26.78 2.52 14.62
CA GLY A 86 -26.39 2.33 16.02
C GLY A 86 -26.61 3.58 16.87
N ASN A 87 -26.20 4.74 16.36
CA ASN A 87 -26.39 6.02 17.07
C ASN A 87 -27.87 6.38 17.22
N PHE A 88 -28.69 6.10 16.21
CA PHE A 88 -30.14 6.31 16.31
C PHE A 88 -30.78 5.46 17.42
N CYS A 89 -30.45 4.17 17.50
CA CYS A 89 -30.96 3.28 18.53
C CYS A 89 -30.51 3.68 19.94
N ILE A 90 -29.25 4.09 20.11
CA ILE A 90 -28.73 4.55 21.41
C ILE A 90 -29.48 5.80 21.87
N CYS A 91 -29.67 6.78 20.99
CA CYS A 91 -30.40 7.99 21.30
C CYS A 91 -31.88 7.72 21.65
N SER A 92 -32.56 6.84 20.91
CA SER A 92 -33.98 6.55 21.17
C SER A 92 -34.19 5.83 22.50
N ILE A 93 -33.32 4.89 22.85
CA ILE A 93 -33.35 4.18 24.14
C ILE A 93 -33.06 5.17 25.30
N ALA A 94 -32.05 6.04 25.14
CA ALA A 94 -31.72 7.04 26.15
C ALA A 94 -32.88 8.02 26.39
N ILE A 95 -33.52 8.50 25.34
CA ILE A 95 -34.70 9.37 25.44
C ILE A 95 -35.86 8.64 26.11
N GLY A 96 -36.12 7.39 25.74
CA GLY A 96 -37.16 6.56 26.35
C GLY A 96 -36.96 6.39 27.86
N MET A 97 -35.74 6.05 28.29
CA MET A 97 -35.40 5.93 29.70
C MET A 97 -35.59 7.25 30.48
N ILE A 98 -35.21 8.39 29.88
CA ILE A 98 -35.41 9.70 30.51
C ILE A 98 -36.89 10.01 30.69
N ILE A 99 -37.73 9.72 29.68
CA ILE A 99 -39.18 9.94 29.76
C ILE A 99 -39.81 9.06 30.85
N GLU A 100 -39.45 7.78 30.93
CA GLU A 100 -39.96 6.89 31.98
C GLU A 100 -39.62 7.39 33.38
N ILE A 101 -38.37 7.86 33.60
CA ILE A 101 -37.95 8.42 34.88
C ILE A 101 -38.79 9.66 35.24
N ILE A 102 -39.04 10.55 34.28
CA ILE A 102 -39.84 11.76 34.51
C ILE A 102 -41.31 11.43 34.83
N VAL A 103 -41.88 10.39 34.23
CA VAL A 103 -43.28 10.00 34.48
C VAL A 103 -43.45 9.33 35.84
N ILE A 104 -42.42 8.64 36.33
CA ILE A 104 -42.43 7.93 37.62
C ILE A 104 -42.33 8.90 38.81
N TYR A 105 -41.68 10.05 38.64
CA TYR A 105 -41.50 11.08 39.67
C TYR A 105 -42.52 12.21 39.59
#